data_AF-A0A2E3NGY0-F1
#
_entry.id   AF-A0A2E3NGY0-F1
#
_cell.length_a   1.000
_cell.length_b   1.000
_cell.length_c   1.000
_cell.angle_alpha   90.00
_cell.angle_beta   90.00
_cell.angle_gamma   90.00
#
_symmetry.space_group_name_H-M   'P 1'
#
loop_
_entity.id
_entity.type
_entity.pdbx_description
1 polymer ?
#
loop_
_entity_poly.entity_id
_entity_poly.type
_entity_poly.pdbx_seq_one_letter_code
_entity_poly.pdbx_strand_id
1 'polypeptide(L)' 'MVLGSGWIATVGQVLFGLTFIAHVVEFFMKRPLFEQVGGSMGHHFVQTMIYGLFHWKPLEEQQAGD' A
#
# COMPACT_ATOMS: atom_id res chain seq x y z
N MET A 1 -7.26 -23.49 27.08
CA MET A 1 -8.15 -22.54 26.37
C MET A 1 -7.70 -22.47 24.92
N VAL A 2 -8.33 -23.25 24.05
CA VAL A 2 -8.00 -23.36 22.61
C VAL A 2 -9.28 -23.11 21.81
N LEU A 3 -9.98 -22.03 22.12
CA LEU A 3 -11.22 -21.62 21.43
C LEU A 3 -11.18 -20.14 20.98
N GLY A 4 -10.10 -19.42 21.31
CA GLY A 4 -9.90 -18.01 20.94
C GLY A 4 -8.86 -17.75 19.85
N SER A 5 -8.04 -18.75 19.48
CA SER A 5 -6.94 -18.54 18.53
C SER A 5 -7.39 -18.57 17.06
N GLY A 6 -8.41 -19.38 16.74
CA GLY A 6 -8.85 -19.58 15.37
C GLY A 6 -9.42 -18.31 14.74
N TRP A 7 -10.34 -17.62 15.43
CA TRP A 7 -10.98 -16.42 14.89
C TRP A 7 -10.00 -15.25 14.76
N ILE A 8 -9.06 -15.08 15.70
CA ILE A 8 -8.02 -14.05 15.62
C ILE A 8 -7.13 -14.30 14.40
N ALA A 9 -6.73 -15.55 14.18
CA ALA A 9 -5.94 -15.93 13.00
C ALA A 9 -6.72 -15.69 11.70
N THR A 10 -7.99 -16.07 11.64
CA THR A 10 -8.85 -15.83 10.46
C THR A 10 -9.03 -14.34 10.18
N VAL A 11 -9.35 -13.53 11.20
CA VAL A 11 -9.48 -12.08 11.05
C VAL A 11 -8.15 -11.47 10.60
N GLY A 12 -7.04 -11.87 11.20
CA GLY A 12 -5.70 -11.41 10.80
C GLY A 12 -5.36 -11.73 9.35
N GLN A 13 -5.66 -12.95 8.88
CA GLN A 13 -5.44 -13.37 7.49
C GLN A 13 -6.32 -12.59 6.50
N VAL A 14 -7.60 -12.38 6.85
CA VAL A 14 -8.53 -11.61 6.02
C VAL A 14 -8.08 -10.15 5.93
N LEU A 15 -7.76 -9.52 7.05
CA LEU A 15 -7.28 -8.13 7.08
C LEU A 15 -5.97 -7.98 6.32
N PHE A 16 -5.01 -8.90 6.52
CA PHE A 16 -3.76 -8.89 5.77
C PHE A 16 -4.01 -9.02 4.26
N GLY A 17 -4.86 -9.97 3.84
CA GLY A 17 -5.20 -10.17 2.43
C GLY A 17 -5.86 -8.93 1.81
N LEU A 18 -6.80 -8.31 2.52
CA LEU A 18 -7.46 -7.08 2.07
C LEU A 18 -6.47 -5.91 1.97
N THR A 19 -5.63 -5.70 2.98
CA THR A 19 -4.60 -4.65 2.95
C THR A 19 -3.59 -4.88 1.85
N PHE A 20 -3.16 -6.12 1.63
CA PHE A 20 -2.25 -6.46 0.55
C PHE A 20 -2.87 -6.15 -0.82
N ILE A 21 -4.11 -6.57 -1.05
CA ILE A 21 -4.83 -6.24 -2.30
C ILE A 21 -4.98 -4.72 -2.46
N ALA A 22 -5.32 -4.00 -1.39
CA ALA A 22 -5.43 -2.55 -1.42
C ALA A 22 -4.12 -1.89 -1.84
N HIS A 23 -2.99 -2.27 -1.24
CA HIS A 23 -1.68 -1.72 -1.60
C HIS A 23 -1.29 -2.04 -3.05
N VAL A 24 -1.62 -3.24 -3.56
CA VAL A 24 -1.37 -3.61 -4.96
C VAL A 24 -2.17 -2.71 -5.89
N VAL A 25 -3.46 -2.52 -5.61
CA VAL A 25 -4.34 -1.62 -6.38
C VAL A 25 -3.83 -0.17 -6.32
N GLU A 26 -3.46 0.32 -5.13
CA GLU A 26 -2.89 1.65 -4.95
C GLU A 26 -1.66 1.86 -5.83
N PHE A 27 -0.74 0.89 -5.89
CA PHE A 27 0.45 0.99 -6.71
C PHE A 27 0.12 1.14 -8.19
N PHE A 28 -0.82 0.35 -8.71
CA PHE A 28 -1.21 0.43 -10.12
C PHE A 28 -1.98 1.72 -10.44
N MET A 29 -2.84 2.18 -9.54
CA MET A 29 -3.58 3.43 -9.72
C MET A 29 -2.66 4.66 -9.71
N LYS A 30 -1.64 4.66 -8.84
CA LYS A 30 -0.69 5.76 -8.70
C LYS A 30 0.59 5.57 -9.51
N ARG A 31 0.64 4.56 -10.39
CA ARG A 31 1.76 4.34 -11.31
C ARG A 31 2.14 5.60 -12.13
N PRO A 32 1.19 6.37 -12.70
CA PRO A 32 1.55 7.60 -13.42
C PRO A 32 2.21 8.66 -12.53
N LEU A 33 1.76 8.79 -11.27
CA LEU A 33 2.38 9.68 -10.28
C LEU A 33 3.84 9.27 -10.03
N PHE A 34 4.10 7.97 -9.85
CA PHE A 34 5.46 7.45 -9.64
C PHE A 34 6.36 7.65 -10.86
N GLU A 35 5.83 7.49 -12.07
CA GLU A 35 6.57 7.75 -13.30
C GLU A 35 6.93 9.25 -13.45
N GLN A 36 6.06 10.15 -12.98
CA GLN A 36 6.30 11.59 -13.03
C GLN A 36 7.33 12.08 -12.00
N VAL A 37 7.26 11.60 -10.75
CA VAL A 37 8.25 11.97 -9.71
C VAL A 37 9.63 11.32 -9.96
N GLY A 38 9.67 10.30 -10.82
CA GLY A 38 10.88 9.60 -11.21
C GLY A 38 11.42 8.66 -10.12
N GLY A 39 12.60 8.06 -10.37
CA GLY A 39 13.21 7.09 -9.47
C GLY A 39 12.92 5.64 -9.82
N SER A 40 13.17 4.73 -8.89
CA SER A 40 13.02 3.28 -9.12
C SER A 40 11.58 2.83 -8.89
N MET A 41 10.94 2.29 -9.93
CA MET A 41 9.59 1.71 -9.83
C MET A 41 9.51 0.56 -8.83
N GLY A 42 10.58 -0.24 -8.69
CA GLY A 42 10.65 -1.29 -7.68
C GLY A 42 10.67 -0.73 -6.26
N HIS A 43 11.32 0.43 -6.05
CA HIS A 43 11.33 1.10 -4.76
C HIS A 43 9.95 1.64 -4.39
N HIS A 44 9.27 2.32 -5.32
CA HIS A 44 7.89 2.77 -5.11
C HIS A 44 6.91 1.62 -4.86
N PHE A 45 7.10 0.48 -5.52
CA PHE A 45 6.30 -0.71 -5.27
C PHE A 45 6.47 -1.17 -3.82
N VAL A 46 7.72 -1.37 -3.37
CA VAL A 46 8.01 -1.81 -2.00
C VAL A 46 7.50 -0.80 -0.98
N GLN A 47 7.71 0.50 -1.20
CA GLN A 47 7.20 1.54 -0.29
C GLN A 47 5.67 1.56 -0.24
N THR A 48 4.98 1.38 -1.38
CA THR A 48 3.51 1.26 -1.39
C THR A 48 3.06 -0.02 -0.69
N MET A 49 3.78 -1.14 -0.81
CA MET A 49 3.45 -2.38 -0.08
C MET A 49 3.58 -2.23 1.44
N ILE A 50 4.51 -1.42 1.93
CA ILE A 50 4.76 -1.23 3.36
C ILE A 50 3.88 -0.12 3.94
N TYR A 51 3.77 1.00 3.23
CA TYR A 51 3.19 2.24 3.73
C TYR A 51 1.88 2.66 3.03
N GLY A 52 1.54 2.05 1.89
CA GLY A 52 0.32 2.34 1.14
C GLY A 52 0.13 3.84 0.87
N LEU A 53 -1.02 4.35 1.27
CA LEU A 53 -1.42 5.75 1.17
C LEU A 53 -0.41 6.75 1.76
N PHE A 54 0.33 6.37 2.80
CA PHE A 54 1.30 7.25 3.43
C PHE A 54 2.57 7.45 2.58
N HIS A 55 2.79 6.59 1.57
CA HIS A 55 3.88 6.75 0.62
C HIS A 55 3.51 7.74 -0.51
N TRP A 56 2.38 7.52 -1.19
CA TRP A 56 2.07 8.27 -2.41
C TRP A 56 1.37 9.60 -2.15
N LYS A 57 0.63 9.75 -1.04
CA LYS A 57 -0.13 10.98 -0.78
C LYS A 57 0.76 12.23 -0.65
N PRO A 58 1.89 12.20 0.07
CA PRO A 58 2.80 13.35 0.12
C PRO A 58 3.40 13.70 -1.25
N LEU A 59 3.63 12.71 -2.11
CA LEU A 59 4.16 12.92 -3.47
C LEU A 59 3.12 13.63 -4.35
N GLU A 60 1.86 13.23 -4.24
CA GLU A 60 0.75 13.89 -4.94
C GLU A 60 0.56 15.33 -4.46
N GLU A 61 0.66 15.58 -3.15
CA GLU A 61 0.56 16.93 -2.58
C GLU A 61 1.73 17.83 -3.02
N GLN A 62 2.94 17.29 -3.14
CA GLN A 62 4.09 18.01 -3.68
C GLN A 62 3.87 18.40 -5.15
N GLN A 63 3.34 17.49 -5.97
CA GLN A 63 3.05 17.79 -7.38
C GLN A 63 1.87 18.75 -7.60
N ALA A 64 0.88 18.76 -6.69
CA ALA A 64 -0.25 19.68 -6.79
C ALA A 64 0.08 21.11 -6.31
N GLY A 65 1.19 21.27 -5.59
CA GLY A 65 1.68 22.56 -5.09
C GLY A 65 2.63 23.31 -6.02
N ASP A 66 3.14 22.63 -7.05
CA ASP A 66 3.99 23.17 -8.13
C ASP A 66 3.16 23.55 -9.37
#